data_AF-A0A2A6PLJ4-F1
#
_entry.id   AF-A0A2A6PLJ4-F1
#
_cell.length_a   1.000
_cell.length_b   1.000
_cell.length_c   1.000
_cell.angle_alpha   90.00
_cell.angle_beta   90.00
_cell.angle_gamma   90.00
#
_symmetry.space_group_name_H-M   'P 1'
#
loop_
_entity.id
_entity.type
_entity.pdbx_description
1 polymer ?
#
loop_
_entity_poly.entity_id
_entity_poly.type
_entity_poly.pdbx_seq_one_letter_code
_entity_poly.pdbx_strand_id
1 'polypeptide(L)' 'MYVEQVQDRVSSIEFVAAMRNELQTGAKGGANVDLADLLEAMAAWARDSHHPADGNPWRHAAALMRAGMLYE' A
#
# COMPACT_ATOMS: atom_id res chain seq x y z
N MET A 1 5.79 -6.83 6.32
CA MET A 1 6.51 -5.58 6.62
C MET A 1 5.48 -4.47 6.71
N TYR A 2 5.63 -3.55 7.66
CA TYR A 2 4.69 -2.44 7.86
C TYR A 2 5.20 -1.14 7.21
N VAL A 3 4.30 -0.19 6.96
CA VAL A 3 4.59 1.08 6.27
C VAL A 3 5.62 1.90 7.06
N GLU A 4 5.53 1.91 8.39
CA GLU A 4 6.41 2.65 9.31
C GLU A 4 7.87 2.17 9.24
N GLN A 5 8.09 0.95 8.73
CA GLN A 5 9.41 0.36 8.56
C GLN A 5 10.08 0.82 7.25
N VAL A 6 9.37 1.51 6.36
CA VAL A 6 9.92 2.07 5.13
C VAL A 6 10.59 3.41 5.44
N GLN A 7 11.92 3.44 5.28
CA GLN A 7 12.77 4.59 5.59
C GLN A 7 13.51 5.11 4.35
N ASP A 8 13.72 4.25 3.35
CA ASP A 8 14.53 4.52 2.18
C ASP A 8 14.11 3.65 0.99
N ARG A 9 14.86 3.77 -0.11
CA ARG A 9 14.63 2.98 -1.33
C ARG A 9 14.73 1.47 -1.08
N VAL A 10 15.66 1.02 -0.23
CA VAL A 10 15.90 -0.42 -0.04
C VAL A 10 14.74 -1.05 0.71
N SER A 11 14.37 -0.45 1.84
CA SER A 11 13.19 -0.84 2.62
C SER A 11 11.88 -0.73 1.82
N SER A 12 11.78 0.21 0.88
CA SER A 12 10.64 0.27 -0.05
C SER A 12 10.55 -0.93 -1.00
N ILE A 13 11.68 -1.43 -1.50
CA ILE A 13 11.71 -2.61 -2.38
C ILE A 13 11.32 -3.87 -1.58
N GLU A 14 11.83 -3.99 -0.36
CA GLU A 14 11.47 -5.07 0.56
C GLU A 14 9.97 -5.06 0.88
N PHE A 15 9.39 -3.86 1.08
CA PHE A 15 7.97 -3.69 1.30
C PHE A 15 7.12 -4.18 0.12
N VAL A 16 7.47 -3.79 -1.11
CA VAL A 16 6.77 -4.24 -2.33
C VAL A 16 6.86 -5.76 -2.49
N ALA A 17 8.03 -6.35 -2.21
CA ALA A 17 8.20 -7.80 -2.26
C ALA A 17 7.32 -8.52 -1.23
N ALA A 18 7.24 -7.99 0.00
CA ALA A 18 6.38 -8.53 1.04
C ALA A 18 4.90 -8.44 0.65
N MET A 19 4.46 -7.30 0.10
CA MET A 19 3.10 -7.09 -0.37
C MET A 19 2.72 -8.05 -1.51
N ARG A 20 3.63 -8.25 -2.48
CA ARG A 20 3.42 -9.22 -3.56
C ARG A 20 3.21 -10.63 -3.03
N ASN A 21 4.01 -11.05 -2.04
CA ASN A 21 3.87 -12.36 -1.43
C ASN A 21 2.53 -12.51 -0.68
N GLU A 22 2.08 -11.47 0.03
CA GLU A 22 0.78 -11.44 0.70
C GLU A 22 -0.39 -11.63 -0.30
N LEU A 23 -0.35 -10.94 -1.44
CA LEU A 23 -1.34 -11.09 -2.50
C LEU A 23 -1.30 -12.49 -3.14
N GLN A 24 -0.11 -13.03 -3.41
CA GLN A 24 0.06 -14.35 -4.05
C GLN A 24 -0.36 -15.52 -3.15
N THR A 25 -0.21 -15.39 -1.84
CA THR A 25 -0.54 -16.46 -0.89
C THR A 25 -2.02 -16.48 -0.48
N GLY A 26 -2.85 -15.65 -1.12
CA GLY A 26 -4.23 -15.43 -0.73
C GLY A 26 -4.26 -14.49 0.47
N ALA A 27 -4.37 -13.19 0.20
CA ALA A 27 -4.47 -12.20 1.24
C ALA A 27 -5.63 -12.56 2.19
N LYS A 28 -5.32 -12.69 3.48
CA LYS A 28 -6.29 -13.14 4.48
C LYS A 28 -7.28 -12.00 4.79
N GLY A 29 -8.41 -12.01 4.09
CA GLY A 29 -9.60 -11.20 4.39
C GLY A 29 -9.60 -9.83 3.71
N GLY A 30 -10.69 -9.52 2.99
CA GLY A 30 -11.07 -8.18 2.53
C GLY A 30 -10.12 -7.45 1.58
N ALA A 31 -8.95 -8.02 1.28
CA ALA A 31 -7.97 -7.30 0.47
C ALA A 31 -8.38 -7.27 -1.00
N ASN A 32 -8.18 -6.11 -1.64
CA ASN A 32 -8.29 -5.97 -3.09
C ASN A 32 -7.21 -6.83 -3.77
N VAL A 33 -7.60 -8.03 -4.18
CA VAL A 33 -6.71 -9.05 -4.77
C VAL A 33 -6.54 -8.88 -6.28
N ASP A 34 -7.49 -8.19 -6.94
CA ASP A 34 -7.33 -7.78 -8.34
C ASP A 34 -6.66 -6.40 -8.44
N LEU A 35 -5.89 -6.21 -9.52
CA LEU A 35 -5.18 -4.96 -9.77
C LEU A 35 -6.14 -3.80 -10.04
N ALA A 36 -7.29 -4.03 -10.69
CA ALA A 36 -8.23 -2.95 -10.97
C ALA A 36 -8.84 -2.42 -9.66
N ASP A 37 -9.33 -3.32 -8.81
CA ASP A 37 -9.89 -2.97 -7.49
C ASP A 37 -8.85 -2.26 -6.61
N LEU A 38 -7.60 -2.73 -6.63
CA LEU A 38 -6.50 -2.10 -5.89
C LEU A 38 -6.28 -0.65 -6.33
N LEU A 39 -6.26 -0.38 -7.64
CA LEU A 39 -6.04 0.96 -8.18
C LEU A 39 -7.23 1.88 -7.91
N GLU A 40 -8.46 1.37 -8.02
CA GLU A 40 -9.67 2.11 -7.68
C GLU A 40 -9.67 2.51 -6.20
N ALA A 41 -9.35 1.58 -5.30
CA ALA A 41 -9.24 1.81 -3.88
C ALA A 41 -8.13 2.82 -3.53
N MET A 42 -6.96 2.78 -4.20
CA MET A 42 -5.91 3.80 -4.04
C MET A 42 -6.42 5.19 -4.42
N ALA A 43 -7.18 5.30 -5.52
CA ALA A 43 -7.72 6.57 -5.99
C ALA A 43 -8.84 7.10 -5.07
N ALA A 44 -9.69 6.23 -4.55
CA ALA A 44 -10.72 6.59 -3.58
C ALA A 44 -10.08 7.07 -2.26
N TRP A 45 -9.13 6.31 -1.72
CA TRP A 45 -8.38 6.72 -0.53
C TRP A 45 -7.67 8.06 -0.73
N ALA A 46 -7.00 8.28 -1.86
CA ALA A 46 -6.28 9.53 -2.11
C ALA A 46 -7.22 10.74 -2.20
N ARG A 47 -8.46 10.54 -2.66
CA ARG A 47 -9.49 11.57 -2.75
C ARG A 47 -10.09 11.92 -1.38
N ASP A 48 -10.29 10.89 -0.55
CA ASP A 48 -10.97 11.02 0.74
C ASP A 48 -10.01 11.30 1.89
N SER A 49 -8.73 11.02 1.69
CA SER A 49 -7.67 11.31 2.65
C SER A 49 -7.42 12.81 2.76
N HIS A 50 -7.57 13.33 3.98
CA HIS A 50 -7.13 14.68 4.34
C HIS A 50 -5.72 14.69 4.98
N HIS A 51 -5.02 13.55 4.97
CA HIS A 51 -3.68 13.46 5.55
C HIS A 51 -2.65 14.14 4.64
N PRO A 52 -1.72 14.94 5.21
CA PRO A 52 -0.62 15.49 4.43
C PRO A 52 0.26 14.36 3.90
N ALA A 53 0.88 14.59 2.74
CA ALA A 53 1.88 13.66 2.21
C ALA A 53 3.02 13.47 3.22
N ASP A 54 3.52 12.24 3.33
CA ASP A 54 4.69 11.96 4.18
C ASP A 54 5.93 12.61 3.50
N GLY A 55 6.76 13.29 4.30
CA GLY A 55 7.99 13.91 3.80
C GLY A 55 9.00 12.91 3.24
N ASN A 56 8.86 11.63 3.61
CA ASN A 56 9.55 10.52 2.99
C ASN A 56 8.73 9.96 1.82
N PRO A 57 9.15 10.17 0.56
CA PRO A 57 8.39 9.71 -0.61
C PRO A 57 8.25 8.18 -0.67
N TRP A 58 9.24 7.44 -0.14
CA TRP A 58 9.19 5.98 -0.09
C TRP A 58 8.11 5.48 0.86
N ARG A 59 8.01 6.13 2.03
CA ARG A 59 6.97 5.81 3.01
C ARG A 59 5.59 6.23 2.51
N HIS A 60 5.50 7.39 1.86
CA HIS A 60 4.25 7.84 1.26
C HIS A 60 3.71 6.85 0.22
N ALA A 61 4.58 6.37 -0.67
CA ALA A 61 4.21 5.35 -1.65
C ALA A 61 3.76 4.04 -0.98
N ALA A 62 4.47 3.58 0.06
CA ALA A 62 4.10 2.39 0.83
C ALA A 62 2.74 2.55 1.52
N ALA A 63 2.45 3.73 2.08
CA ALA A 63 1.17 4.05 2.70
C ALA A 63 0.02 3.97 1.69
N LEU A 64 0.20 4.59 0.50
CA LEU A 64 -0.80 4.56 -0.57
C LEU A 64 -1.10 3.13 -1.04
N MET A 65 -0.05 2.33 -1.27
CA MET A 65 -0.22 0.92 -1.69
C MET A 65 -0.94 0.10 -0.60
N ARG A 66 -0.60 0.31 0.68
CA ARG A 66 -1.25 -0.40 1.78
C ARG A 66 -2.72 0.02 1.94
N ALA A 67 -3.02 1.30 1.76
CA ALA A 67 -4.38 1.80 1.79
C ALA A 67 -5.22 1.17 0.67
N GLY A 68 -4.70 1.14 -0.56
CA GLY A 68 -5.38 0.48 -1.69
C GLY A 68 -5.74 -0.97 -1.43
N MET A 69 -4.91 -1.71 -0.69
CA MET A 69 -5.22 -3.10 -0.34
C MET A 69 -6.39 -3.23 0.63
N LEU A 70 -6.63 -2.26 1.50
CA LEU A 70 -7.54 -2.38 2.65
C LEU A 70 -8.80 -1.53 2.54
N TYR A 71 -8.87 -0.65 1.54
CA TYR A 71 -9.92 0.32 1.38
C TYR A 71 -11.03 -0.29 0.50
N GLU A 72 -12.19 -0.52 1.11
CA GLU A 72 -13.41 -1.08 0.50
C GLU A 72 -14.46 0.01 0.25
#